data_AF-A0A7S1AF63-F1
#
_entry.id   AF-A0A7S1AF63-F1
#
_cell.length_a   1.000
_cell.length_b   1.000
_cell.length_c   1.000
_cell.angle_alpha   90.00
_cell.angle_beta   90.00
_cell.angle_gamma   90.00
#
_symmetry.space_group_name_H-M   'P 1'
#
loop_
_entity.id
_entity.type
_entity.pdbx_description
1 polymer ?
#
loop_
_entity_poly.entity_id
_entity_poly.type
_entity_poly.pdbx_seq_one_letter_code
_entity_poly.pdbx_strand_id
1 'polypeptide(L)'
;VFSEVNDSAAKGNLSFPKTPRTHVRLRFSTTHLNEACEDIFTDEVARGLLEDVGKLCFDTLKFTSVAGVAQSPITMHFCILERKRHLLADLQLTGLITETEPLQKRLQSFMSAVDGSYKNVPYHNASHACDVMMGVDWVFQSNYIQDHMTTMDHLMSLIAAAIHDAGHPGTNNFFQINTMSQAAVTYNDKSVLENMHVSMAFDMMRRDPDSNWFEMLQDGNQRTYI
;
A
#
# COMPACT_ATOMS: atom_id res chain seq x y z
N VAL A 1 -24.29 12.17 53.38
CA VAL A 1 -23.14 11.99 54.27
C VAL A 1 -22.09 11.25 53.48
N PHE A 2 -21.09 11.98 53.03
CA PHE A 2 -19.92 11.46 52.34
C PHE A 2 -19.15 10.54 53.27
N SER A 3 -18.63 9.43 52.76
CA SER A 3 -17.48 8.76 53.37
C SER A 3 -16.47 8.51 52.27
N GLU A 4 -15.42 9.32 52.32
CA GLU A 4 -14.18 9.23 51.57
C GLU A 4 -13.59 7.81 51.65
N VAL A 5 -13.18 7.28 50.51
CA VAL A 5 -12.16 6.21 50.49
C VAL A 5 -10.97 6.73 49.71
N ASN A 6 -9.90 6.79 50.48
CA ASN A 6 -8.56 7.29 50.25
C ASN A 6 -7.95 6.94 48.88
N ASP A 7 -7.35 7.97 48.30
CA ASP A 7 -6.40 7.94 47.20
C ASP A 7 -5.04 7.45 47.73
N SER A 8 -4.61 6.24 47.38
CA SER A 8 -3.24 5.80 47.64
C SER A 8 -2.72 4.87 46.54
N ALA A 9 -1.98 5.49 45.61
CA ALA A 9 -0.76 4.98 45.00
C ALA A 9 -0.78 3.57 44.38
N ALA A 10 -1.03 3.52 43.06
CA ALA A 10 -0.27 2.66 42.17
C ALA A 10 -0.12 3.34 40.81
N LYS A 11 0.77 4.33 40.72
CA LYS A 11 1.34 4.77 39.43
C LYS A 11 2.23 3.65 38.91
N GLY A 12 1.62 2.59 38.38
CA GLY A 12 2.31 1.60 37.57
C GLY A 12 2.70 2.25 36.26
N ASN A 13 3.92 2.78 36.18
CA ASN A 13 4.56 3.09 34.90
C ASN A 13 4.71 1.77 34.15
N LEU A 14 3.72 1.42 33.31
CA LEU A 14 3.89 0.42 32.27
C LEU A 14 4.83 0.99 31.20
N SER A 15 6.13 0.98 31.50
CA SER A 15 7.17 1.19 30.50
C SER A 15 7.29 -0.09 29.68
N PHE A 16 6.71 -0.10 28.48
CA PHE A 16 6.96 -1.17 27.52
C PHE A 16 8.41 -1.07 27.05
N PRO A 17 9.15 -2.20 26.98
CA PRO A 17 10.45 -2.20 26.34
C PRO A 17 10.26 -1.76 24.89
N LYS A 18 10.93 -0.67 24.49
CA LYS A 18 11.03 -0.29 23.09
C LYS A 18 11.72 -1.45 22.38
N THR A 19 10.97 -2.23 21.62
CA THR A 19 11.55 -3.16 20.65
C THR A 19 12.55 -2.37 19.79
N PRO A 20 13.78 -2.86 19.58
CA PRO A 20 14.73 -2.20 18.70
C PRO A 20 14.07 -2.01 17.34
N ARG A 21 14.12 -0.79 16.79
CA ARG A 21 13.71 -0.53 15.41
C ARG A 21 14.61 -1.34 14.48
N THR A 22 14.21 -2.54 14.13
CA THR A 22 14.87 -3.35 13.11
C THR A 22 14.52 -2.75 11.76
N HIS A 23 15.55 -2.25 11.07
CA HIS A 23 15.54 -1.65 9.73
C HIS A 23 14.64 -0.42 9.59
N VAL A 24 15.24 0.77 9.68
CA VAL A 24 14.65 1.97 9.09
C VAL A 24 14.61 1.74 7.59
N ARG A 25 13.45 1.34 7.04
CA ARG A 25 13.21 1.42 5.60
C ARG A 25 13.31 2.91 5.23
N LEU A 26 14.25 3.22 4.35
CA LEU A 26 14.52 4.59 3.92
C LEU A 26 13.27 5.15 3.24
N ARG A 27 12.78 6.30 3.71
CA ARG A 27 11.84 7.10 2.92
C ARG A 27 12.65 7.73 1.80
N PHE A 28 12.46 7.25 0.58
CA PHE A 28 13.05 7.85 -0.60
C PHE A 28 12.27 9.10 -1.00
N SER A 29 12.97 10.12 -1.49
CA SER A 29 12.30 11.25 -2.13
C SER A 29 11.70 10.79 -3.46
N THR A 30 10.65 11.49 -3.94
CA THR A 30 10.07 11.24 -5.26
C THR A 30 11.11 11.27 -6.37
N THR A 31 12.06 12.22 -6.34
CA THR A 31 13.16 12.28 -7.30
C THR A 31 14.00 11.00 -7.29
N HIS A 32 14.36 10.51 -6.10
CA HIS A 32 15.10 9.26 -5.97
C HIS A 32 14.28 8.05 -6.43
N LEU A 33 12.97 8.00 -6.18
CA LEU A 33 12.11 6.91 -6.66
C LEU A 33 12.00 6.92 -8.18
N ASN A 34 11.91 8.10 -8.79
CA ASN A 34 11.90 8.25 -10.24
C ASN A 34 13.24 7.82 -10.85
N GLU A 35 14.36 8.28 -10.29
CA GLU A 35 15.71 7.84 -10.69
C GLU A 35 15.87 6.32 -10.54
N ALA A 36 15.48 5.75 -9.40
CA ALA A 36 15.52 4.30 -9.19
C ALA A 36 14.62 3.54 -10.16
N CYS A 37 13.49 4.13 -10.59
CA CYS A 37 12.67 3.54 -11.64
C CYS A 37 13.41 3.56 -12.98
N GLU A 38 14.01 4.69 -13.36
CA GLU A 38 14.83 4.78 -14.58
C GLU A 38 15.99 3.77 -14.58
N ASP A 39 16.66 3.61 -13.44
CA ASP A 39 17.73 2.63 -13.26
C ASP A 39 17.21 1.20 -13.50
N ILE A 40 16.02 0.86 -12.99
CA ILE A 40 15.38 -0.44 -13.25
C ILE A 40 15.01 -0.61 -14.73
N PHE A 41 14.52 0.43 -15.39
CA PHE A 41 14.20 0.36 -16.83
C PHE A 41 15.47 0.20 -17.70
N THR A 42 16.63 0.58 -17.20
CA THR A 42 17.92 0.51 -17.91
C THR A 42 18.78 -0.69 -17.52
N ASP A 43 18.50 -1.34 -16.38
CA ASP A 43 19.18 -2.57 -15.94
C ASP A 43 18.83 -3.78 -16.84
N GLU A 44 19.85 -4.46 -17.38
CA GLU A 44 19.66 -5.57 -18.34
C GLU A 44 18.91 -6.77 -17.74
N VAL A 45 19.12 -7.07 -16.46
CA VAL A 45 18.49 -8.21 -15.77
C VAL A 45 17.02 -7.89 -15.48
N ALA A 46 16.75 -6.66 -15.05
CA ALA A 46 15.40 -6.17 -14.84
C ALA A 46 14.63 -6.04 -16.17
N ARG A 47 15.28 -5.62 -17.27
CA ARG A 47 14.62 -5.44 -18.58
C ARG A 47 13.88 -6.69 -19.04
N GLY A 48 14.48 -7.87 -18.87
CA GLY A 48 13.84 -9.14 -19.21
C GLY A 48 12.59 -9.44 -18.36
N LEU A 49 12.60 -9.06 -17.07
CA LEU A 49 11.41 -9.17 -16.21
C LEU A 49 10.35 -8.14 -16.59
N LEU A 50 10.77 -6.91 -16.94
CA LEU A 50 9.88 -5.83 -17.31
C LEU A 50 9.16 -6.06 -18.65
N GLU A 51 9.69 -6.91 -19.54
CA GLU A 51 9.01 -7.35 -20.76
C GLU A 51 7.74 -8.18 -20.46
N ASP A 52 7.70 -8.82 -19.29
CA ASP A 52 6.58 -9.65 -18.85
C ASP A 52 5.64 -8.93 -17.89
N VAL A 53 5.92 -7.68 -17.51
CA VAL A 53 4.98 -6.85 -16.74
C VAL A 53 3.65 -6.74 -17.48
N GLY A 54 2.57 -7.11 -16.78
CA GLY A 54 1.22 -7.18 -17.30
C GLY A 54 0.87 -8.51 -17.96
N LYS A 55 1.73 -9.53 -17.87
CA LYS A 55 1.44 -10.92 -18.27
C LYS A 55 1.26 -11.78 -17.04
N LEU A 56 0.39 -12.78 -17.13
CA LEU A 56 0.14 -13.74 -16.05
C LEU A 56 1.39 -14.55 -15.64
N CYS A 57 2.39 -14.64 -16.52
CA CYS A 57 3.66 -15.34 -16.25
C CYS A 57 4.75 -14.46 -15.61
N PHE A 58 4.43 -13.23 -15.20
CA PHE A 58 5.39 -12.34 -14.54
C PHE A 58 5.94 -12.97 -13.26
N ASP A 59 7.26 -13.06 -13.16
CA ASP A 59 7.94 -13.62 -11.98
C ASP A 59 8.08 -12.56 -10.89
N THR A 60 7.00 -12.38 -10.12
CA THR A 60 6.94 -11.42 -9.01
C THR A 60 8.02 -11.67 -7.95
N LEU A 61 8.33 -12.94 -7.65
CA LEU A 61 9.33 -13.28 -6.64
C LEU A 61 10.73 -12.85 -7.06
N LYS A 62 11.10 -13.12 -8.31
CA LYS A 62 12.37 -12.67 -8.87
C LYS A 62 12.41 -11.15 -8.97
N PHE A 63 11.34 -10.52 -9.43
CA PHE A 63 11.24 -9.05 -9.50
C PHE A 63 11.46 -8.38 -8.15
N THR A 64 10.77 -8.85 -7.10
CA THR A 64 10.90 -8.28 -5.75
C THR A 64 12.24 -8.55 -5.08
N SER A 65 13.07 -9.42 -5.67
CA SER A 65 14.44 -9.70 -5.23
C SER A 65 15.51 -8.85 -5.93
N VAL A 66 15.16 -8.07 -6.97
CA VAL A 66 16.09 -7.18 -7.67
C VAL A 66 16.57 -6.08 -6.71
N ALA A 67 17.87 -5.76 -6.69
CA ALA A 67 18.47 -4.87 -5.69
C ALA A 67 17.81 -3.46 -5.61
N GLY A 68 17.42 -2.89 -6.75
CA GLY A 68 16.69 -1.62 -6.82
C GLY A 68 15.21 -1.69 -6.44
N VAL A 69 14.63 -2.90 -6.40
CA VAL A 69 13.22 -3.15 -6.06
C VAL A 69 13.08 -3.59 -4.61
N ALA A 70 13.97 -4.44 -4.12
CA ALA A 70 13.84 -5.17 -2.85
C ALA A 70 13.67 -4.28 -1.61
N GLN A 71 14.11 -3.02 -1.67
CA GLN A 71 13.97 -2.07 -0.57
C GLN A 71 12.56 -1.51 -0.46
N SER A 72 11.86 -1.34 -1.59
CA SER A 72 10.48 -0.89 -1.62
C SER A 72 9.73 -1.52 -2.81
N PRO A 73 9.47 -2.84 -2.75
CA PRO A 73 8.92 -3.57 -3.88
C PRO A 73 7.55 -3.05 -4.32
N ILE A 74 6.65 -2.68 -3.41
CA ILE A 74 5.29 -2.21 -3.75
C ILE A 74 5.37 -0.85 -4.45
N THR A 75 6.16 0.07 -3.90
CA THR A 75 6.34 1.41 -4.49
C THR A 75 6.94 1.32 -5.89
N MET A 76 8.00 0.53 -6.07
CA MET A 76 8.63 0.37 -7.38
C MET A 76 7.68 -0.30 -8.37
N HIS A 77 6.95 -1.33 -7.95
CA HIS A 77 5.95 -2.00 -8.78
C HIS A 77 4.87 -1.01 -9.24
N PHE A 78 4.32 -0.22 -8.30
CA PHE A 78 3.33 0.80 -8.61
C PHE A 78 3.84 1.82 -9.65
N CYS A 79 5.04 2.37 -9.44
CA CYS A 79 5.63 3.34 -10.38
C CYS A 79 5.83 2.73 -11.79
N ILE A 80 6.23 1.46 -11.88
CA ILE A 80 6.43 0.76 -13.15
C ILE A 80 5.09 0.55 -13.88
N LEU A 81 4.05 0.11 -13.15
CA LEU A 81 2.71 -0.08 -13.72
C LEU A 81 2.10 1.25 -14.16
N GLU A 82 2.15 2.27 -13.29
CA GLU A 82 1.67 3.62 -13.60
C GLU A 82 2.30 4.14 -14.90
N ARG A 83 3.63 4.04 -15.02
CA ARG A 83 4.35 4.49 -16.21
C ARG A 83 4.04 3.67 -17.46
N LYS A 84 3.93 2.34 -17.36
CA LYS A 84 3.59 1.47 -18.50
C LYS A 84 2.16 1.64 -18.99
N ARG A 85 1.26 2.05 -18.10
CA ARG A 85 -0.18 2.23 -18.40
C ARG A 85 -0.58 3.68 -18.59
N HIS A 86 0.33 4.62 -18.34
CA HIS A 86 0.08 6.06 -18.41
C HIS A 86 -1.11 6.53 -17.55
N LEU A 87 -1.35 5.88 -16.40
CA LEU A 87 -2.58 6.08 -15.62
C LEU A 87 -2.76 7.55 -15.21
N LEU A 88 -1.70 8.22 -14.75
CA LEU A 88 -1.82 9.62 -14.33
C LEU A 88 -2.04 10.56 -15.52
N ALA A 89 -1.40 10.29 -16.66
CA ALA A 89 -1.64 11.07 -17.87
C ALA A 89 -3.09 10.92 -18.35
N ASP A 90 -3.62 9.69 -18.34
CA ASP A 90 -5.00 9.42 -18.72
C ASP A 90 -6.00 10.07 -17.75
N LEU A 91 -5.73 10.06 -16.43
CA LEU A 91 -6.55 10.80 -15.45
C LEU A 91 -6.51 12.32 -15.66
N GLN A 92 -5.40 12.86 -16.15
CA GLN A 92 -5.32 14.28 -16.51
C GLN A 92 -6.18 14.56 -17.74
N LEU A 93 -6.17 13.67 -18.74
CA LEU A 93 -7.01 13.78 -19.94
C LEU A 93 -8.51 13.71 -19.62
N THR A 94 -8.92 12.97 -18.60
CA THR A 94 -10.32 12.95 -18.14
C THR A 94 -10.71 14.20 -17.36
N GLY A 95 -9.75 15.06 -16.99
CA GLY A 95 -9.97 16.23 -16.16
C GLY A 95 -10.17 15.94 -14.67
N LEU A 96 -9.93 14.69 -14.23
CA LEU A 96 -10.05 14.32 -12.80
C LEU A 96 -8.92 14.92 -11.96
N ILE A 97 -7.79 15.23 -12.58
CA ILE A 97 -6.64 15.86 -11.95
C ILE A 97 -6.14 17.01 -12.83
N THR A 98 -5.52 18.02 -12.22
CA THR A 98 -4.97 19.17 -12.96
C THR A 98 -3.56 18.89 -13.46
N GLU A 99 -2.74 18.28 -12.62
CA GLU A 99 -1.31 18.06 -12.84
C GLU A 99 -0.93 16.66 -12.35
N THR A 100 -0.10 15.97 -13.12
CA THR A 100 0.34 14.60 -12.82
C THR A 100 1.39 14.56 -11.70
N GLU A 101 2.34 15.50 -11.70
CA GLU A 101 3.50 15.49 -10.81
C GLU A 101 3.13 15.59 -9.32
N PRO A 102 2.23 16.48 -8.88
CA PRO A 102 1.81 16.54 -7.48
C PRO A 102 1.06 15.28 -7.03
N LEU A 103 0.24 14.69 -7.89
CA LEU A 103 -0.45 13.43 -7.58
C LEU A 103 0.55 12.27 -7.50
N GLN A 104 1.50 12.19 -8.44
CA GLN A 104 2.54 11.17 -8.45
C GLN A 104 3.34 11.19 -7.14
N LYS A 105 3.76 12.38 -6.68
CA LYS A 105 4.44 12.56 -5.40
C LYS A 105 3.64 11.97 -4.23
N ARG A 106 2.34 12.27 -4.17
CA ARG A 106 1.50 11.80 -3.05
C ARG A 106 1.24 10.31 -3.10
N LEU A 107 1.00 9.75 -4.28
CA LEU A 107 0.86 8.31 -4.48
C LEU A 107 2.16 7.58 -4.11
N GLN A 108 3.33 8.10 -4.49
CA GLN A 108 4.62 7.51 -4.11
C GLN A 108 4.87 7.56 -2.59
N SER A 109 4.53 8.67 -1.93
CA SER A 109 4.61 8.81 -0.48
C SER A 109 3.69 7.80 0.22
N PHE A 110 2.45 7.68 -0.27
CA PHE A 110 1.47 6.71 0.21
C PHE A 110 1.94 5.26 0.01
N MET A 111 2.39 4.90 -1.20
CA MET A 111 2.92 3.56 -1.49
C MET A 111 4.13 3.23 -0.64
N SER A 112 5.02 4.20 -0.38
CA SER A 112 6.16 4.02 0.53
C SER A 112 5.71 3.72 1.96
N ALA A 113 4.62 4.35 2.42
CA ALA A 113 4.03 4.05 3.73
C ALA A 113 3.39 2.65 3.76
N VAL A 114 2.66 2.27 2.71
CA VAL A 114 2.07 0.93 2.55
C VAL A 114 3.16 -0.13 2.56
N ASP A 115 4.21 0.04 1.77
CA ASP A 115 5.34 -0.88 1.71
C ASP A 115 5.98 -1.04 3.08
N GLY A 116 6.26 0.07 3.78
CA GLY A 116 6.78 0.06 5.14
C GLY A 116 5.91 -0.67 6.18
N SER A 117 4.65 -0.94 5.88
CA SER A 117 3.75 -1.67 6.78
C SER A 117 3.83 -3.20 6.66
N TYR A 118 4.30 -3.73 5.53
CA TYR A 118 4.37 -5.17 5.32
C TYR A 118 5.47 -5.79 6.18
N LYS A 119 5.12 -6.88 6.86
CA LYS A 119 6.02 -7.61 7.77
C LYS A 119 6.75 -8.72 7.04
N ASN A 120 7.87 -9.14 7.60
CA ASN A 120 8.58 -10.33 7.14
C ASN A 120 7.86 -11.59 7.65
N VAL A 121 6.79 -11.98 6.95
CA VAL A 121 6.05 -13.23 7.18
C VAL A 121 6.15 -14.12 5.93
N PRO A 122 6.01 -15.46 6.05
CA PRO A 122 6.31 -16.37 4.93
C PRO A 122 5.49 -16.14 3.65
N TYR A 123 4.26 -15.60 3.76
CA TYR A 123 3.37 -15.43 2.61
C TYR A 123 2.83 -14.00 2.46
N HIS A 124 2.00 -13.51 3.41
CA HIS A 124 1.38 -12.18 3.37
C HIS A 124 2.39 -11.02 3.61
N ASN A 125 3.38 -10.94 2.73
CA ASN A 125 4.46 -9.97 2.70
C ASN A 125 4.36 -9.10 1.43
N ALA A 126 5.31 -8.18 1.25
CA ALA A 126 5.27 -7.24 0.14
C ALA A 126 5.35 -7.90 -1.25
N SER A 127 5.97 -9.07 -1.38
CA SER A 127 6.00 -9.82 -2.64
C SER A 127 4.62 -10.37 -3.02
N HIS A 128 3.84 -10.82 -2.03
CA HIS A 128 2.44 -11.22 -2.25
C HIS A 128 1.57 -10.03 -2.70
N ALA A 129 1.73 -8.86 -2.08
CA ALA A 129 1.02 -7.66 -2.51
C ALA A 129 1.34 -7.29 -3.98
N CYS A 130 2.62 -7.32 -4.36
CA CYS A 130 3.06 -7.14 -5.74
C CYS A 130 2.45 -8.15 -6.71
N ASP A 131 2.24 -9.39 -6.28
CA ASP A 131 1.68 -10.46 -7.11
C ASP A 131 0.21 -10.21 -7.40
N VAL A 132 -0.54 -9.81 -6.37
CA VAL A 132 -1.95 -9.42 -6.51
C VAL A 132 -2.09 -8.16 -7.37
N MET A 133 -1.21 -7.16 -7.21
CA MET A 133 -1.18 -5.97 -8.07
C MET A 133 -0.98 -6.34 -9.55
N MET A 134 -0.07 -7.28 -9.83
CA MET A 134 0.17 -7.79 -11.18
C MET A 134 -1.04 -8.52 -11.76
N GLY A 135 -1.68 -9.38 -10.95
CA GLY A 135 -2.90 -10.07 -11.34
C GLY A 135 -4.03 -9.09 -11.68
N VAL A 136 -4.18 -8.02 -10.89
CA VAL A 136 -5.13 -6.93 -11.18
C VAL A 136 -4.78 -6.24 -12.49
N ASP A 137 -3.54 -5.78 -12.70
CA ASP A 137 -3.14 -5.13 -13.96
C ASP A 137 -3.41 -6.03 -15.17
N TRP A 138 -3.11 -7.34 -15.06
CA TRP A 138 -3.38 -8.32 -16.11
C TRP A 138 -4.88 -8.44 -16.44
N VAL A 139 -5.76 -8.47 -15.45
CA VAL A 139 -7.22 -8.48 -15.67
C VAL A 139 -7.68 -7.21 -16.40
N PHE A 140 -7.12 -6.06 -16.02
CA PHE A 140 -7.36 -4.77 -16.67
C PHE A 140 -6.81 -4.69 -18.11
N GLN A 141 -6.00 -5.66 -18.55
CA GLN A 141 -5.59 -5.76 -19.95
C GLN A 141 -6.63 -6.44 -20.85
N SER A 142 -7.71 -7.01 -20.29
CA SER A 142 -8.76 -7.59 -21.12
C SER A 142 -9.61 -6.51 -21.78
N ASN A 143 -9.97 -6.72 -23.06
CA ASN A 143 -10.83 -5.79 -23.80
C ASN A 143 -12.14 -5.51 -23.06
N TYR A 144 -12.76 -6.54 -22.49
CA TYR A 144 -14.00 -6.38 -21.74
C TYR A 144 -13.84 -5.42 -20.57
N ILE A 145 -12.76 -5.53 -19.78
CA ILE A 145 -12.55 -4.62 -18.64
C ILE A 145 -12.23 -3.21 -19.14
N GLN A 146 -11.41 -3.06 -20.19
CA GLN A 146 -11.11 -1.75 -20.77
C GLN A 146 -12.36 -1.04 -21.33
N ASP A 147 -13.32 -1.79 -21.86
CA ASP A 147 -14.57 -1.24 -22.40
C ASP A 147 -15.57 -0.81 -21.31
N HIS A 148 -15.41 -1.30 -20.06
CA HIS A 148 -16.40 -1.12 -18.99
C HIS A 148 -15.87 -0.41 -17.74
N MET A 149 -14.55 -0.27 -17.60
CA MET A 149 -13.91 0.34 -16.43
C MET A 149 -13.10 1.58 -16.84
N THR A 150 -13.05 2.56 -15.94
CA THR A 150 -12.30 3.79 -16.14
C THR A 150 -10.83 3.65 -15.72
N THR A 151 -10.00 4.61 -16.12
CA THR A 151 -8.62 4.73 -15.61
C THR A 151 -8.59 4.86 -14.09
N MET A 152 -9.59 5.52 -13.49
CA MET A 152 -9.69 5.65 -12.04
C MET A 152 -9.99 4.30 -11.38
N ASP A 153 -10.86 3.48 -11.98
CA ASP A 153 -11.13 2.12 -11.49
C ASP A 153 -9.86 1.24 -11.52
N HIS A 154 -9.03 1.40 -12.56
CA HIS A 154 -7.74 0.72 -12.64
C HIS A 154 -6.79 1.18 -11.53
N LEU A 155 -6.60 2.50 -11.36
CA LEU A 155 -5.77 3.05 -10.29
C LEU A 155 -6.24 2.58 -8.91
N MET A 156 -7.55 2.66 -8.64
CA MET A 156 -8.15 2.22 -7.38
C MET A 156 -7.96 0.73 -7.14
N SER A 157 -8.10 -0.10 -8.17
CA SER A 157 -7.90 -1.55 -8.05
C SER A 157 -6.44 -1.91 -7.73
N LEU A 158 -5.47 -1.20 -8.33
CA LEU A 158 -4.06 -1.36 -7.99
C LEU A 158 -3.75 -0.92 -6.55
N ILE A 159 -4.33 0.20 -6.11
CA ILE A 159 -4.20 0.67 -4.74
C ILE A 159 -4.82 -0.33 -3.76
N ALA A 160 -6.03 -0.83 -4.05
CA ALA A 160 -6.70 -1.85 -3.25
C ALA A 160 -5.84 -3.11 -3.12
N ALA A 161 -5.28 -3.61 -4.23
CA ALA A 161 -4.35 -4.74 -4.23
C ALA A 161 -3.11 -4.48 -3.37
N ALA A 162 -2.52 -3.28 -3.46
CA ALA A 162 -1.35 -2.91 -2.67
C ALA A 162 -1.64 -2.91 -1.16
N ILE A 163 -2.81 -2.45 -0.72
CA ILE A 163 -3.15 -2.32 0.70
C ILE A 163 -3.79 -3.56 1.31
N HIS A 164 -4.24 -4.54 0.50
CA HIS A 164 -5.19 -5.56 0.97
C HIS A 164 -4.68 -6.43 2.13
N ASP A 165 -3.37 -6.55 2.30
CA ASP A 165 -2.71 -7.28 3.41
C ASP A 165 -1.75 -6.39 4.23
N ALA A 166 -1.89 -5.06 4.15
CA ALA A 166 -1.01 -4.12 4.84
C ALA A 166 -0.97 -4.37 6.37
N GLY A 167 0.22 -4.59 6.93
CA GLY A 167 0.39 -4.88 8.37
C GLY A 167 0.04 -6.30 8.82
N HIS A 168 -0.25 -7.23 7.90
CA HIS A 168 -0.68 -8.60 8.22
C HIS A 168 0.25 -9.30 9.23
N PRO A 169 -0.28 -9.88 10.33
CA PRO A 169 0.53 -10.44 11.42
C PRO A 169 1.06 -11.86 11.15
N GLY A 170 0.67 -12.48 10.04
CA GLY A 170 1.04 -13.85 9.69
C GLY A 170 0.16 -14.92 10.35
N THR A 171 -0.95 -14.51 10.97
CA THR A 171 -1.96 -15.39 11.58
C THR A 171 -3.33 -15.03 11.01
N ASN A 172 -4.29 -15.96 11.05
CA ASN A 172 -5.61 -15.78 10.45
C ASN A 172 -6.63 -15.13 11.40
N ASN A 173 -7.81 -14.77 10.88
CA ASN A 173 -8.91 -14.18 11.66
C ASN A 173 -9.33 -15.05 12.87
N PHE A 174 -9.36 -16.38 12.73
CA PHE A 174 -9.70 -17.30 13.83
C PHE A 174 -8.72 -17.18 15.01
N PHE A 175 -7.42 -17.08 14.73
CA PHE A 175 -6.41 -16.83 15.74
C PHE A 175 -6.62 -15.47 16.42
N GLN A 176 -6.88 -14.42 15.66
CA GLN A 176 -7.12 -13.07 16.19
C GLN A 176 -8.32 -13.04 17.15
N ILE A 177 -9.42 -13.68 16.78
CA ILE A 177 -10.65 -13.79 17.57
C ILE A 177 -10.40 -14.58 18.87
N ASN A 178 -9.82 -15.79 18.77
CA ASN A 178 -9.62 -16.65 19.93
C ASN A 178 -8.60 -16.10 20.93
N THR A 179 -7.68 -15.25 20.48
CA THR A 179 -6.71 -14.57 21.34
C THR A 179 -7.21 -13.22 21.86
N MET A 180 -8.44 -12.82 21.52
CA MET A 180 -9.02 -11.52 21.85
C MET A 180 -8.07 -10.37 21.49
N SER A 181 -7.47 -10.45 20.31
CA SER A 181 -6.52 -9.43 19.87
C SER A 181 -7.19 -8.05 19.81
N GLN A 182 -6.40 -6.98 19.90
CA GLN A 182 -6.94 -5.61 19.83
C GLN A 182 -7.76 -5.39 18.55
N ALA A 183 -7.31 -5.96 17.41
CA ALA A 183 -8.05 -5.86 16.16
C ALA A 183 -9.39 -6.60 16.23
N ALA A 184 -9.43 -7.80 16.81
CA ALA A 184 -10.67 -8.58 16.96
C ALA A 184 -11.70 -7.83 17.82
N VAL A 185 -11.24 -7.24 18.93
CA VAL A 185 -12.08 -6.38 19.79
C VAL A 185 -12.57 -5.14 19.04
N THR A 186 -11.69 -4.45 18.31
CA THR A 186 -12.04 -3.22 17.57
C THR A 186 -13.07 -3.50 16.45
N TYR A 187 -12.91 -4.62 15.73
CA TYR A 187 -13.76 -4.95 14.57
C TYR A 187 -14.88 -5.95 14.90
N ASN A 188 -15.12 -6.22 16.18
CA ASN A 188 -16.20 -7.08 16.66
C ASN A 188 -16.24 -8.44 15.94
N ASP A 189 -15.07 -9.07 15.79
CA ASP A 189 -14.87 -10.37 15.13
C ASP A 189 -15.30 -10.46 13.66
N LYS A 190 -15.65 -9.34 13.02
CA LYS A 190 -16.09 -9.29 11.61
C LYS A 190 -14.96 -8.85 10.71
N SER A 191 -14.55 -9.73 9.78
CA SER A 191 -13.51 -9.44 8.78
C SER A 191 -12.33 -8.68 9.41
N VAL A 192 -11.78 -9.26 10.49
CA VAL A 192 -10.93 -8.54 11.46
C VAL A 192 -9.69 -7.98 10.79
N LEU A 193 -8.98 -8.80 10.02
CA LEU A 193 -7.77 -8.40 9.31
C LEU A 193 -8.11 -7.48 8.12
N GLU A 194 -9.16 -7.78 7.37
CA GLU A 194 -9.56 -6.98 6.20
C GLU A 194 -9.93 -5.54 6.61
N ASN A 195 -10.70 -5.37 7.69
CA ASN A 195 -10.99 -4.04 8.24
C ASN A 195 -9.72 -3.36 8.78
N MET A 196 -8.80 -4.13 9.37
CA MET A 196 -7.51 -3.60 9.85
C MET A 196 -6.67 -3.04 8.70
N HIS A 197 -6.55 -3.76 7.58
CA HIS A 197 -5.78 -3.36 6.40
C HIS A 197 -6.28 -2.04 5.83
N VAL A 198 -7.60 -1.95 5.61
CA VAL A 198 -8.26 -0.75 5.10
C VAL A 198 -8.14 0.43 6.07
N SER A 199 -8.40 0.21 7.37
CA SER A 199 -8.25 1.26 8.38
C SER A 199 -6.81 1.77 8.46
N MET A 200 -5.81 0.90 8.30
CA MET A 200 -4.41 1.29 8.32
C MET A 200 -4.06 2.19 7.13
N ALA A 201 -4.55 1.86 5.94
CA ALA A 201 -4.35 2.67 4.73
C ALA A 201 -4.95 4.09 4.87
N PHE A 202 -6.21 4.19 5.33
CA PHE A 202 -6.82 5.51 5.58
C PHE A 202 -6.09 6.29 6.67
N ASP A 203 -5.61 5.62 7.71
CA ASP A 203 -4.83 6.25 8.77
C ASP A 203 -3.45 6.74 8.29
N MET A 204 -2.84 6.09 7.29
CA MET A 204 -1.61 6.60 6.64
C MET A 204 -1.88 7.94 5.95
N MET A 205 -2.95 8.04 5.15
CA MET A 205 -3.33 9.30 4.49
C MET A 205 -3.70 10.39 5.50
N ARG A 206 -4.38 10.03 6.60
CA ARG A 206 -4.76 10.97 7.66
C ARG A 206 -3.55 11.52 8.42
N ARG A 207 -2.52 10.71 8.67
CA ARG A 207 -1.35 11.09 9.46
C ARG A 207 -0.31 11.90 8.68
N ASP A 208 -0.26 11.72 7.37
CA ASP A 208 0.72 12.37 6.50
C ASP A 208 0.01 13.05 5.33
N PRO A 209 -0.11 14.39 5.34
CA PRO A 209 -0.69 15.14 4.23
C PRO A 209 -0.01 14.83 2.89
N ASP A 210 1.29 14.56 2.89
CA ASP A 210 2.02 14.21 1.67
C ASP A 210 1.67 12.81 1.16
N SER A 211 0.96 11.98 1.92
CA SER A 211 0.37 10.71 1.47
C SER A 211 -1.11 10.82 1.13
N ASN A 212 -1.77 11.94 1.42
CA ASN A 212 -3.20 12.12 1.16
C ASN A 212 -3.45 12.51 -0.31
N TRP A 213 -3.42 11.54 -1.20
CA TRP A 213 -3.55 11.76 -2.64
C TRP A 213 -5.01 12.06 -3.07
N PHE A 214 -6.02 11.75 -2.24
CA PHE A 214 -7.43 12.12 -2.49
C PHE A 214 -7.66 13.63 -2.61
N GLU A 215 -6.83 14.45 -1.96
CA GLU A 215 -6.90 15.92 -2.06
C GLU A 215 -6.59 16.44 -3.47
N MET A 216 -6.01 15.60 -4.33
CA MET A 216 -5.64 15.98 -5.70
C MET A 216 -6.76 15.76 -6.72
N LEU A 217 -7.85 15.10 -6.33
CA LEU A 217 -8.99 14.79 -7.21
C LEU A 217 -9.95 15.99 -7.30
N GLN A 218 -10.38 16.35 -8.50
CA GLN A 218 -11.21 17.54 -8.79
C GLN A 218 -12.72 17.31 -8.64
N ASP A 219 -13.17 16.06 -8.54
CA ASP A 219 -14.60 15.72 -8.62
C ASP A 219 -15.38 15.89 -7.30
N GLY A 220 -14.70 16.22 -6.20
CA GLY A 220 -15.30 16.32 -4.86
C GLY A 220 -15.92 15.02 -4.34
N ASN A 221 -15.77 13.91 -5.09
CA ASN A 221 -16.41 12.61 -4.84
C ASN A 221 -15.43 11.63 -4.19
N GLN A 222 -14.55 12.15 -3.33
CA GLN A 222 -13.58 11.36 -2.57
C GLN A 222 -14.24 10.17 -1.84
N ARG A 223 -15.51 10.31 -1.44
CA ARG A 223 -16.30 9.26 -0.79
C ARG A 223 -16.73 8.10 -1.70
N THR A 224 -16.77 8.29 -3.01
CA THR A 224 -17.07 7.22 -3.98
C THR A 224 -15.90 6.24 -4.11
N TYR A 225 -14.70 6.67 -3.73
CA TYR A 225 -13.47 5.89 -3.77
C TYR A 225 -13.10 5.27 -2.41
N ILE A 226 -14.00 5.31 -1.42
CA ILE A 226 -13.83 4.75 -0.06
C ILE A 226 -14.52 3.40 0.04
#